data_AF-A0A9P7MUA8-F1
#
_entry.id   AF-A0A9P7MUA8-F1
#
_cell.length_a   1.000
_cell.length_b   1.000
_cell.length_c   1.000
_cell.angle_alpha   90.00
_cell.angle_beta   90.00
_cell.angle_gamma   90.00
#
_symmetry.space_group_name_H-M   'P 1'
#
loop_
_entity.id
_entity.type
_entity.pdbx_description
1 polymer ?
#
loop_
_entity_poly.entity_id
_entity_poly.type
_entity_poly.pdbx_seq_one_letter_code
_entity_poly.pdbx_strand_id
1 'polypeptide(L)'
;MNFCVHCEPCHSYPRRQLTIDDFDRALAMLDAKIPGDKLLGPLAPIKAMTLGSSIALYLCRNRLTCGYLEFLLDPAITALSKNHATEFKVLVQEVGCEGRYCNDWITLDMQSVFDPGHFPALFHDSVEKNTAIYAGDNLIVYVADLEWALEANIRRATRALLCGKNPILELPDAAALIHQVRFEGEQPPLTFEYIRGLAARMSGNAPSDDKLQVIADFYFKIYGRVGLTRTAVEWDEDVRDWKPVDAAEPE
;
A
#
# COMPACT_ATOMS: atom_id res chain seq x y z
N MET A 1 -23.20 11.26 -23.83
CA MET A 1 -21.78 10.89 -23.73
C MET A 1 -20.99 11.88 -24.56
N ASN A 2 -20.49 12.95 -23.95
CA ASN A 2 -19.56 13.86 -24.60
C ASN A 2 -18.16 13.41 -24.20
N PHE A 3 -17.48 12.69 -25.09
CA PHE A 3 -16.04 12.51 -24.97
C PHE A 3 -15.38 13.88 -25.11
N CYS A 4 -14.50 14.23 -24.19
CA CYS A 4 -13.71 15.44 -24.26
C CYS A 4 -12.85 15.40 -25.55
N VAL A 5 -13.23 16.16 -26.57
CA VAL A 5 -12.67 16.12 -27.94
C VAL A 5 -11.30 16.83 -28.03
N HIS A 6 -10.69 17.22 -26.90
CA HIS A 6 -9.49 18.06 -26.85
C HIS A 6 -8.34 17.44 -26.05
N CYS A 7 -8.44 16.18 -25.64
CA CYS A 7 -7.28 15.44 -25.17
C CYS A 7 -6.80 14.53 -26.31
N GLU A 8 -5.56 14.72 -26.75
CA GLU A 8 -4.87 13.68 -27.53
C GLU A 8 -5.05 12.34 -26.81
N PRO A 9 -5.26 11.22 -27.53
CA PRO A 9 -5.45 9.94 -26.89
C PRO A 9 -4.21 9.62 -26.06
N CYS A 10 -4.34 9.71 -24.73
CA CYS A 10 -3.30 9.45 -23.74
C CYS A 10 -2.94 7.94 -23.66
N HIS A 11 -3.25 7.17 -24.72
CA HIS A 11 -3.06 5.72 -24.83
C HIS A 11 -1.63 5.31 -25.21
N SER A 12 -0.68 6.26 -25.30
CA SER A 12 0.68 5.98 -25.76
C SER A 12 1.79 6.49 -24.84
N TYR A 13 1.48 7.15 -23.72
CA TYR A 13 2.53 7.55 -22.79
C TYR A 13 2.93 6.38 -21.89
N PRO A 14 4.22 6.02 -21.80
CA PRO A 14 4.67 5.05 -20.80
C PRO A 14 4.25 5.53 -19.41
N ARG A 15 3.80 4.61 -18.54
CA ARG A 15 3.33 4.95 -17.18
C ARG A 15 4.32 5.88 -16.51
N ARG A 16 3.90 7.14 -16.35
CA ARG A 16 4.72 8.19 -15.77
C ARG A 16 4.93 7.88 -14.29
N GLN A 17 6.16 8.00 -13.84
CA GLN A 17 6.48 7.98 -12.42
C GLN A 17 6.11 9.35 -11.83
N LEU A 18 5.27 9.36 -10.81
CA LEU A 18 4.73 10.55 -10.15
C LEU A 18 5.34 10.69 -8.76
N THR A 19 5.70 11.92 -8.41
CA THR A 19 6.17 12.30 -7.07
C THR A 19 5.00 12.51 -6.10
N ILE A 20 5.31 12.73 -4.83
CA ILE A 20 4.29 13.14 -3.84
C ILE A 20 3.65 14.46 -4.26
N ASP A 21 4.45 15.45 -4.68
CA ASP A 21 3.91 16.73 -5.13
C ASP A 21 2.99 16.58 -6.34
N ASP A 22 3.25 15.62 -7.23
CA ASP A 22 2.37 15.30 -8.35
C ASP A 22 1.02 14.74 -7.87
N PHE A 23 1.06 13.79 -6.93
CA PHE A 23 -0.15 13.20 -6.35
C PHE A 23 -0.93 14.19 -5.49
N ASP A 24 -0.28 15.02 -4.68
CA ASP A 24 -0.95 16.01 -3.85
C ASP A 24 -1.70 17.03 -4.70
N ARG A 25 -1.10 17.48 -5.82
CA ARG A 25 -1.80 18.32 -6.80
C ARG A 25 -2.99 17.59 -7.44
N ALA A 26 -2.80 16.35 -7.87
CA ALA A 26 -3.85 15.56 -8.50
C ALA A 26 -5.03 15.27 -7.54
N LEU A 27 -4.73 14.94 -6.28
CA LEU A 27 -5.74 14.69 -5.24
C LEU A 27 -6.49 15.99 -4.89
N ALA A 28 -5.82 17.13 -4.84
CA ALA A 28 -6.47 18.43 -4.66
C ALA A 28 -7.39 18.81 -5.83
N MET A 29 -6.99 18.52 -7.07
CA MET A 29 -7.85 18.71 -8.23
C MET A 29 -9.08 17.79 -8.20
N LEU A 30 -8.89 16.53 -7.78
CA LEU A 30 -9.98 15.57 -7.64
C LEU A 30 -10.97 15.99 -6.54
N ASP A 31 -10.46 16.39 -5.37
CA ASP A 31 -11.26 16.93 -4.26
C ASP A 31 -12.15 18.09 -4.72
N ALA A 32 -11.58 19.07 -5.43
CA ALA A 32 -12.31 20.24 -5.91
C ALA A 32 -13.40 19.92 -6.96
N LYS A 33 -13.29 18.79 -7.67
CA LYS A 33 -14.27 18.37 -8.69
C LYS A 33 -15.47 17.64 -8.10
N ILE A 34 -15.31 16.92 -6.97
CA ILE A 34 -16.36 16.08 -6.38
C ILE A 34 -17.68 16.84 -6.14
N PRO A 35 -17.71 18.05 -5.56
CA PRO A 35 -18.97 18.78 -5.31
C PRO A 35 -19.78 19.09 -6.56
N GLY A 36 -19.12 19.23 -7.71
CA GLY A 36 -19.77 19.51 -8.99
C GLY A 36 -20.41 18.28 -9.64
N ASP A 37 -20.05 17.08 -9.19
CA ASP A 37 -20.62 15.85 -9.72
C ASP A 37 -21.97 15.52 -9.08
N LYS A 38 -22.93 15.10 -9.91
CA LYS A 38 -24.32 14.87 -9.48
C LYS A 38 -24.48 13.61 -8.64
N LEU A 39 -23.60 12.62 -8.79
CA LEU A 39 -23.68 11.35 -8.10
C LEU A 39 -22.79 11.32 -6.85
N LEU A 40 -21.59 11.90 -6.93
CA LEU A 40 -20.60 11.89 -5.88
C LEU A 40 -20.67 13.12 -4.97
N GLY A 41 -21.05 14.29 -5.50
CA GLY A 41 -21.16 15.52 -4.72
C GLY A 41 -22.04 15.38 -3.46
N PRO A 42 -23.24 14.78 -3.56
CA PRO A 42 -24.09 14.51 -2.38
C PRO A 42 -23.52 13.52 -1.36
N LEU A 43 -22.48 12.76 -1.73
CA LEU A 43 -21.82 11.77 -0.88
C LEU A 43 -20.52 12.30 -0.26
N ALA A 44 -20.15 13.55 -0.53
CA ALA A 44 -18.94 14.16 0.02
C ALA A 44 -19.01 14.28 1.57
N PRO A 45 -17.88 14.10 2.29
CA PRO A 45 -16.58 13.71 1.75
C PRO A 45 -16.54 12.23 1.34
N ILE A 46 -16.05 11.97 0.13
CA ILE A 46 -15.77 10.62 -0.35
C ILE A 46 -14.57 10.10 0.43
N LYS A 47 -14.74 8.96 1.09
CA LYS A 47 -13.65 8.28 1.79
C LYS A 47 -13.09 7.16 0.92
N ALA A 48 -11.77 7.08 0.88
CA ALA A 48 -11.04 6.01 0.23
C ALA A 48 -9.92 5.50 1.16
N MET A 49 -9.49 4.27 0.94
CA MET A 49 -8.30 3.68 1.56
C MET A 49 -7.28 3.39 0.46
N THR A 50 -5.99 3.56 0.74
CA THR A 50 -4.90 3.19 -0.16
C THR A 50 -3.94 2.18 0.47
N LEU A 51 -3.24 1.42 -0.36
CA LEU A 51 -2.17 0.51 0.07
C LEU A 51 -1.04 0.38 -0.96
N GLY A 52 -0.04 -0.42 -0.60
CA GLY A 52 1.04 -0.81 -1.50
C GLY A 52 2.04 0.33 -1.68
N SER A 53 2.35 0.65 -2.94
CA SER A 53 3.39 1.62 -3.29
C SER A 53 3.12 3.04 -2.79
N SER A 54 1.87 3.40 -2.51
CA SER A 54 1.53 4.68 -1.88
C SER A 54 2.07 4.78 -0.45
N ILE A 55 2.09 3.67 0.29
CA ILE A 55 2.65 3.61 1.65
C ILE A 55 4.17 3.74 1.60
N ALA A 56 4.81 3.06 0.64
CA ALA A 56 6.24 3.20 0.39
C ALA A 56 6.65 4.65 0.08
N LEU A 57 5.81 5.35 -0.69
CA LEU A 57 6.02 6.74 -1.07
C LEU A 57 5.75 7.70 0.11
N TYR A 58 4.55 7.69 0.69
CA TYR A 58 4.09 8.69 1.66
C TYR A 58 4.57 8.45 3.09
N LEU A 59 4.53 7.21 3.58
CA LEU A 59 4.85 6.88 4.97
C LEU A 59 6.31 6.44 5.12
N CYS A 60 6.72 5.42 4.36
CA CYS A 60 8.05 4.86 4.48
C CYS A 60 9.14 5.77 3.89
N ARG A 61 8.78 6.63 2.93
CA ARG A 61 9.70 7.52 2.20
C ARG A 61 10.90 6.78 1.59
N ASN A 62 10.74 5.49 1.27
CA ASN A 62 11.80 4.64 0.70
C ASN A 62 11.84 4.70 -0.84
N ARG A 63 10.94 5.49 -1.45
CA ARG A 63 10.94 5.82 -2.88
C ARG A 63 10.59 7.28 -3.10
N LEU A 64 11.06 7.85 -4.21
CA LEU A 64 10.75 9.21 -4.62
C LEU A 64 9.53 9.31 -5.54
N THR A 65 9.18 8.20 -6.20
CA THR A 65 8.09 8.17 -7.18
C THR A 65 7.31 6.85 -7.17
N CYS A 66 6.06 6.91 -7.64
CA CYS A 66 5.24 5.75 -7.93
C CYS A 66 4.43 5.96 -9.23
N GLY A 67 4.05 4.88 -9.92
CA GLY A 67 3.27 4.98 -11.16
C GLY A 67 1.78 5.30 -10.96
N TYR A 68 1.18 4.91 -9.84
CA TYR A 68 -0.24 5.12 -9.56
C TYR A 68 -0.55 4.89 -8.07
N LEU A 69 -1.69 5.40 -7.61
CA LEU A 69 -2.29 5.06 -6.31
C LEU A 69 -3.34 3.96 -6.48
N GLU A 70 -3.38 3.02 -5.56
CA GLU A 70 -4.40 1.97 -5.51
C GLU A 70 -5.41 2.30 -4.44
N PHE A 71 -6.68 2.47 -4.82
CA PHE A 71 -7.77 2.92 -3.93
C PHE A 71 -8.84 1.84 -3.76
N LEU A 72 -9.36 1.77 -2.53
CA LEU A 72 -10.64 1.15 -2.20
C LEU A 72 -11.54 2.28 -1.74
N LEU A 73 -12.57 2.57 -2.53
CA LEU A 73 -13.62 3.49 -2.10
C LEU A 73 -14.39 2.88 -0.93
N ASP A 74 -14.98 3.73 -0.10
CA ASP A 74 -15.90 3.30 0.96
C ASP A 74 -16.88 2.24 0.41
N PRO A 75 -16.84 1.00 0.95
CA PRO A 75 -17.73 -0.06 0.52
C PRO A 75 -19.21 0.36 0.54
N ALA A 76 -19.61 1.25 1.46
CA ALA A 76 -20.96 1.79 1.51
C ALA A 76 -21.33 2.59 0.25
N ILE A 77 -20.41 3.41 -0.28
CA ILE A 77 -20.62 4.18 -1.52
C ILE A 77 -20.82 3.23 -2.71
N THR A 78 -19.99 2.19 -2.79
CA THR A 78 -20.07 1.21 -3.89
C THR A 78 -21.31 0.31 -3.80
N ALA A 79 -21.82 0.06 -2.60
CA ALA A 79 -23.04 -0.69 -2.36
C ALA A 79 -24.30 0.08 -2.80
N LEU A 80 -24.28 1.42 -2.74
CA LEU A 80 -25.40 2.24 -3.20
C LEU A 80 -25.64 2.12 -4.71
N SER A 81 -24.56 2.09 -5.52
CA SER A 81 -24.65 1.91 -6.97
C SER A 81 -23.28 1.65 -7.60
N LYS A 82 -23.23 0.76 -8.59
CA LYS A 82 -22.06 0.59 -9.47
C LYS A 82 -21.71 1.85 -10.27
N ASN A 83 -22.67 2.77 -10.44
CA ASN A 83 -22.45 4.02 -11.12
C ASN A 83 -21.52 4.95 -10.33
N HIS A 84 -21.48 4.88 -8.98
CA HIS A 84 -20.57 5.72 -8.18
C HIS A 84 -19.10 5.42 -8.47
N ALA A 85 -18.72 4.14 -8.50
CA ALA A 85 -17.35 3.74 -8.84
C ALA A 85 -17.00 4.10 -10.30
N THR A 86 -17.99 4.11 -11.19
CA THR A 86 -17.79 4.49 -12.60
C THR A 86 -17.58 6.00 -12.71
N GLU A 87 -18.40 6.81 -12.03
CA GLU A 87 -18.28 8.27 -12.00
C GLU A 87 -16.97 8.71 -11.35
N PHE A 88 -16.54 8.03 -10.28
CA PHE A 88 -15.27 8.32 -9.64
C PHE A 88 -14.10 8.11 -10.62
N LYS A 89 -14.15 7.02 -11.42
CA LYS A 89 -13.15 6.78 -12.47
C LYS A 89 -13.19 7.86 -13.56
N VAL A 90 -14.36 8.40 -13.91
CA VAL A 90 -14.48 9.51 -14.85
C VAL A 90 -13.77 10.76 -14.31
N LEU A 91 -14.04 11.15 -13.05
CA LEU A 91 -13.35 12.29 -12.44
C LEU A 91 -11.83 12.08 -12.34
N VAL A 92 -11.37 10.87 -11.99
CA VAL A 92 -9.94 10.51 -12.01
C VAL A 92 -9.35 10.72 -13.41
N GLN A 93 -10.03 10.26 -14.45
CA GLN A 93 -9.55 10.42 -15.84
C GLN A 93 -9.50 11.89 -16.27
N GLU A 94 -10.50 12.70 -15.89
CA GLU A 94 -10.50 14.14 -16.16
C GLU A 94 -9.31 14.85 -15.50
N VAL A 95 -9.07 14.58 -14.21
CA VAL A 95 -7.91 15.12 -13.49
C VAL A 95 -6.61 14.65 -14.14
N GLY A 96 -6.55 13.40 -14.57
CA GLY A 96 -5.40 12.84 -15.28
C GLY A 96 -5.10 13.64 -16.55
N CYS A 97 -6.12 13.89 -17.37
CA CYS A 97 -6.02 14.72 -18.57
C CYS A 97 -5.59 16.16 -18.27
N GLU A 98 -6.26 16.84 -17.33
CA GLU A 98 -5.99 18.25 -16.99
C GLU A 98 -4.58 18.45 -16.43
N GLY A 99 -4.14 17.54 -15.55
CA GLY A 99 -2.82 17.56 -14.93
C GLY A 99 -1.71 16.94 -15.78
N ARG A 100 -2.03 16.41 -16.98
CA ARG A 100 -1.10 15.66 -17.84
C ARG A 100 -0.44 14.48 -17.12
N TYR A 101 -1.23 13.76 -16.35
CA TYR A 101 -0.94 12.47 -15.75
C TYR A 101 -1.51 11.33 -16.62
N CYS A 102 -1.16 10.08 -16.32
CA CYS A 102 -1.80 8.95 -16.97
C CYS A 102 -3.26 8.82 -16.52
N ASN A 103 -4.17 8.38 -17.40
CA ASN A 103 -5.60 8.23 -17.09
C ASN A 103 -5.88 7.19 -15.99
N ASP A 104 -4.90 6.36 -15.65
CA ASP A 104 -4.92 5.34 -14.58
C ASP A 104 -4.04 5.72 -13.38
N TRP A 105 -3.80 7.01 -13.12
CA TRP A 105 -3.02 7.49 -11.96
C TRP A 105 -3.65 7.11 -10.60
N ILE A 106 -4.95 6.82 -10.57
CA ILE A 106 -5.61 6.03 -9.53
C ILE A 106 -6.23 4.78 -10.17
N THR A 107 -6.02 3.61 -9.56
CA THR A 107 -6.74 2.38 -9.87
C THR A 107 -7.66 1.97 -8.73
N LEU A 108 -8.80 1.34 -9.05
CA LEU A 108 -9.73 0.75 -8.09
C LEU A 108 -9.64 -0.79 -8.03
N ASP A 109 -8.56 -1.39 -8.55
CA ASP A 109 -8.41 -2.84 -8.71
C ASP A 109 -7.82 -3.56 -7.48
N MET A 110 -8.32 -3.22 -6.29
CA MET A 110 -7.82 -3.80 -5.03
C MET A 110 -8.12 -5.29 -4.86
N GLN A 111 -9.09 -5.80 -5.61
CA GLN A 111 -9.45 -7.22 -5.68
C GLN A 111 -8.30 -8.10 -6.23
N SER A 112 -7.31 -7.50 -6.90
CA SER A 112 -6.09 -8.18 -7.30
C SER A 112 -5.18 -8.53 -6.11
N VAL A 113 -5.41 -7.90 -4.96
CA VAL A 113 -4.60 -8.03 -3.74
C VAL A 113 -5.34 -8.78 -2.65
N PHE A 114 -6.61 -8.46 -2.41
CA PHE A 114 -7.42 -9.01 -1.33
C PHE A 114 -8.75 -9.55 -1.84
N ASP A 115 -9.29 -10.56 -1.15
CA ASP A 115 -10.69 -10.99 -1.35
C ASP A 115 -11.63 -9.81 -1.03
N PRO A 116 -12.59 -9.46 -1.92
CA PRO A 116 -13.60 -8.44 -1.66
C PRO A 116 -14.38 -8.63 -0.35
N GLY A 117 -14.49 -9.87 0.15
CA GLY A 117 -15.09 -10.16 1.46
C GLY A 117 -14.40 -9.47 2.64
N HIS A 118 -13.12 -9.11 2.50
CA HIS A 118 -12.37 -8.38 3.54
C HIS A 118 -12.48 -6.85 3.43
N PHE A 119 -13.02 -6.30 2.34
CA PHE A 119 -13.02 -4.85 2.11
C PHE A 119 -13.72 -4.03 3.20
N PRO A 120 -14.88 -4.43 3.75
CA PRO A 120 -15.51 -3.67 4.84
C PRO A 120 -14.63 -3.57 6.10
N ALA A 121 -14.03 -4.68 6.52
CA ALA A 121 -13.15 -4.71 7.70
C ALA A 121 -11.88 -3.89 7.45
N LEU A 122 -11.21 -4.12 6.31
CA LEU A 122 -10.04 -3.35 5.89
C LEU A 122 -10.28 -1.84 5.91
N PHE A 123 -11.40 -1.42 5.33
CA PHE A 123 -11.76 -0.01 5.25
C PHE A 123 -12.05 0.56 6.64
N HIS A 124 -12.82 -0.17 7.46
CA HIS A 124 -13.14 0.22 8.83
C HIS A 124 -11.87 0.42 9.67
N ASP A 125 -10.96 -0.56 9.70
CA ASP A 125 -9.71 -0.50 10.45
C ASP A 125 -8.87 0.73 10.05
N SER A 126 -8.86 1.05 8.75
CA SER A 126 -8.11 2.19 8.21
C SER A 126 -8.71 3.53 8.62
N VAL A 127 -10.04 3.63 8.65
CA VAL A 127 -10.75 4.82 9.14
C VAL A 127 -10.54 4.98 10.65
N GLU A 128 -10.59 3.89 11.43
CA GLU A 128 -10.35 3.94 12.89
C GLU A 128 -8.94 4.40 13.24
N LYS A 129 -7.92 3.95 12.49
CA LYS A 129 -6.54 4.42 12.67
C LYS A 129 -6.36 5.88 12.29
N ASN A 130 -7.20 6.40 11.39
CA ASN A 130 -7.25 7.81 11.00
C ASN A 130 -5.90 8.38 10.48
N THR A 131 -5.06 7.53 9.89
CA THR A 131 -3.84 7.95 9.20
C THR A 131 -4.17 8.18 7.74
N ALA A 132 -4.09 9.42 7.25
CA ALA A 132 -4.40 9.77 5.87
C ALA A 132 -3.18 10.27 5.10
N ILE A 133 -3.07 9.92 3.81
CA ILE A 133 -2.12 10.57 2.88
C ILE A 133 -2.68 11.88 2.31
N TYR A 134 -4.01 12.05 2.37
CA TYR A 134 -4.70 13.22 1.88
C TYR A 134 -6.02 13.41 2.64
N ALA A 135 -6.31 14.65 3.03
CA ALA A 135 -7.56 15.04 3.65
C ALA A 135 -7.95 16.45 3.16
N GLY A 136 -8.89 16.49 2.23
CA GLY A 136 -9.54 17.72 1.75
C GLY A 136 -10.98 17.81 2.24
N ASP A 137 -11.72 18.79 1.72
CA ASP A 137 -13.12 19.03 2.11
C ASP A 137 -14.06 17.96 1.55
N ASN A 138 -13.70 17.31 0.45
CA ASN A 138 -14.56 16.44 -0.34
C ASN A 138 -13.99 15.04 -0.59
N LEU A 139 -12.71 14.82 -0.29
CA LEU A 139 -11.99 13.56 -0.43
C LEU A 139 -11.07 13.35 0.78
N ILE A 140 -11.15 12.17 1.39
CA ILE A 140 -10.20 11.71 2.40
C ILE A 140 -9.64 10.36 1.99
N VAL A 141 -8.31 10.23 1.98
CA VAL A 141 -7.60 9.01 1.58
C VAL A 141 -6.80 8.47 2.75
N TYR A 142 -7.35 7.46 3.42
CA TYR A 142 -6.72 6.75 4.53
C TYR A 142 -5.65 5.78 4.02
N VAL A 143 -4.64 5.55 4.84
CA VAL A 143 -3.67 4.47 4.65
C VAL A 143 -4.26 3.20 5.24
N ALA A 144 -4.14 2.09 4.50
CA ALA A 144 -4.41 0.77 5.03
C ALA A 144 -3.60 0.51 6.30
N ASP A 145 -4.18 -0.25 7.22
CA ASP A 145 -3.47 -0.77 8.39
C ASP A 145 -2.10 -1.37 7.98
N LEU A 146 -1.05 -0.97 8.69
CA LEU A 146 0.33 -1.35 8.36
C LEU A 146 0.59 -2.86 8.39
N GLU A 147 -0.13 -3.63 9.20
CA GLU A 147 -0.06 -5.10 9.18
C GLU A 147 -0.59 -5.67 7.86
N TRP A 148 -1.71 -5.13 7.36
CA TRP A 148 -2.28 -5.50 6.07
C TRP A 148 -1.40 -5.07 4.90
N ALA A 149 -0.83 -3.87 4.99
CA ALA A 149 0.15 -3.38 4.03
C ALA A 149 1.40 -4.27 4.01
N LEU A 150 1.88 -4.68 5.19
CA LEU A 150 3.03 -5.57 5.33
C LEU A 150 2.76 -6.92 4.66
N GLU A 151 1.63 -7.59 4.95
CA GLU A 151 1.27 -8.86 4.30
C GLU A 151 1.27 -8.73 2.78
N ALA A 152 0.61 -7.71 2.24
CA ALA A 152 0.49 -7.52 0.81
C ALA A 152 1.86 -7.31 0.14
N ASN A 153 2.76 -6.55 0.78
CA ASN A 153 4.11 -6.29 0.24
C ASN A 153 5.03 -7.51 0.37
N ILE A 154 4.98 -8.26 1.48
CA ILE A 154 5.71 -9.53 1.61
C ILE A 154 5.25 -10.52 0.55
N ARG A 155 3.94 -10.61 0.30
CA ARG A 155 3.39 -11.49 -0.73
C ARG A 155 3.79 -11.07 -2.14
N ARG A 156 3.81 -9.75 -2.44
CA ARG A 156 4.32 -9.22 -3.73
C ARG A 156 5.81 -9.55 -3.91
N ALA A 157 6.64 -9.34 -2.90
CA ALA A 157 8.06 -9.68 -2.92
C ALA A 157 8.28 -11.19 -3.13
N THR A 158 7.58 -12.01 -2.37
CA THR A 158 7.62 -13.48 -2.49
C THR A 158 7.22 -13.94 -3.89
N ARG A 159 6.15 -13.38 -4.46
CA ARG A 159 5.71 -13.69 -5.82
C ARG A 159 6.73 -13.27 -6.87
N ALA A 160 7.35 -12.09 -6.72
CA ALA A 160 8.39 -11.63 -7.64
C ALA A 160 9.59 -12.59 -7.64
N LEU A 161 10.03 -13.03 -6.46
CA LEU A 161 11.08 -14.04 -6.28
C LEU A 161 10.71 -15.38 -6.93
N LEU A 162 9.47 -15.86 -6.73
CA LEU A 162 8.99 -17.12 -7.31
C LEU A 162 8.94 -17.10 -8.85
N CYS A 163 8.54 -15.97 -9.43
CA CYS A 163 8.47 -15.82 -10.88
C CYS A 163 9.82 -15.52 -11.54
N GLY A 164 10.94 -15.53 -10.79
CA GLY A 164 12.26 -15.17 -11.30
C GLY A 164 12.36 -13.72 -11.76
N LYS A 165 11.44 -12.84 -11.31
CA LYS A 165 11.51 -11.40 -11.58
C LYS A 165 12.52 -10.78 -10.63
N ASN A 166 13.18 -9.71 -11.07
CA ASN A 166 14.06 -8.93 -10.20
C ASN A 166 13.20 -8.05 -9.27
N PRO A 167 13.14 -8.33 -7.94
CA PRO A 167 12.24 -7.65 -7.02
C PRO A 167 12.82 -6.32 -6.53
N ILE A 168 13.36 -5.51 -7.46
CA ILE A 168 14.03 -4.23 -7.16
C ILE A 168 13.11 -3.29 -6.40
N LEU A 169 11.82 -3.37 -6.69
CA LEU A 169 10.80 -2.53 -6.07
C LEU A 169 10.26 -3.22 -4.82
N GLU A 170 9.89 -4.49 -4.90
CA GLU A 170 9.15 -5.18 -3.85
C GLU A 170 9.99 -5.43 -2.59
N LEU A 171 11.29 -5.71 -2.70
CA LEU A 171 12.14 -5.94 -1.53
C LEU A 171 12.34 -4.67 -0.67
N PRO A 172 12.70 -3.49 -1.23
CA PRO A 172 12.74 -2.26 -0.46
C PRO A 172 11.44 -1.92 0.26
N ASP A 173 10.29 -2.10 -0.39
CA ASP A 173 8.99 -1.76 0.20
C ASP A 173 8.65 -2.69 1.37
N ALA A 174 8.87 -4.00 1.19
CA ALA A 174 8.71 -4.97 2.26
C ALA A 174 9.62 -4.66 3.45
N ALA A 175 10.91 -4.36 3.20
CA ALA A 175 11.86 -4.04 4.25
C ALA A 175 11.51 -2.73 4.98
N ALA A 176 11.08 -1.70 4.25
CA ALA A 176 10.65 -0.45 4.86
C ALA A 176 9.38 -0.61 5.70
N LEU A 177 8.41 -1.43 5.25
CA LEU A 177 7.23 -1.75 6.05
C LEU A 177 7.54 -2.58 7.29
N ILE A 178 8.48 -3.54 7.22
CA ILE A 178 8.98 -4.23 8.42
C ILE A 178 9.54 -3.19 9.41
N HIS A 179 10.28 -2.20 8.92
CA HIS A 179 10.84 -1.14 9.76
C HIS A 179 9.74 -0.27 10.40
N GLN A 180 8.68 0.05 9.66
CA GLN A 180 7.54 0.84 10.17
C GLN A 180 6.69 0.06 11.20
N VAL A 181 6.34 -1.21 10.90
CA VAL A 181 5.52 -2.04 11.80
C VAL A 181 6.25 -2.32 13.11
N ARG A 182 7.58 -2.45 13.07
CA ARG A 182 8.40 -2.64 14.28
C ARG A 182 8.50 -1.41 15.18
N PHE A 183 8.12 -0.22 14.71
CA PHE A 183 8.26 1.08 15.38
C PHE A 183 9.47 1.20 16.36
N GLU A 184 10.57 1.78 15.86
CA GLU A 184 11.82 2.18 16.54
C GLU A 184 12.32 1.42 17.80
N GLY A 185 13.48 0.77 17.62
CA GLY A 185 14.53 0.64 18.62
C GLY A 185 14.40 -0.53 19.60
N GLU A 186 13.32 -0.56 20.36
CA GLU A 186 13.19 -1.46 21.52
C GLU A 186 12.30 -2.66 21.25
N GLN A 187 11.58 -2.69 20.13
CA GLN A 187 10.74 -3.84 19.81
C GLN A 187 11.54 -4.99 19.19
N PRO A 188 11.21 -6.24 19.54
CA PRO A 188 11.85 -7.40 18.94
C PRO A 188 11.64 -7.43 17.41
N PRO A 189 12.57 -8.00 16.65
CA PRO A 189 12.37 -8.41 15.27
C PRO A 189 11.05 -9.14 15.07
N LEU A 190 10.39 -8.90 13.92
CA LEU A 190 9.22 -9.70 13.56
C LEU A 190 9.66 -11.14 13.32
N THR A 191 8.80 -12.10 13.66
CA THR A 191 9.08 -13.51 13.42
C THR A 191 8.47 -13.98 12.11
N PHE A 192 9.04 -15.03 11.51
CA PHE A 192 8.43 -15.70 10.36
C PHE A 192 7.04 -16.23 10.70
N GLU A 193 6.83 -16.67 11.95
CA GLU A 193 5.51 -17.08 12.44
C GLU A 193 4.51 -15.93 12.44
N TYR A 194 4.90 -14.74 12.90
CA TYR A 194 4.05 -13.55 12.86
C TYR A 194 3.60 -13.22 11.42
N ILE A 195 4.53 -13.25 10.46
CA ILE A 195 4.21 -13.04 9.03
C ILE A 195 3.28 -14.12 8.48
N ARG A 196 3.45 -15.39 8.87
CA ARG A 196 2.54 -16.47 8.48
C ARG A 196 1.16 -16.31 9.11
N GLY A 197 1.09 -15.83 10.35
CA GLY A 197 -0.17 -15.48 11.02
C GLY A 197 -0.92 -14.35 10.32
N LEU A 198 -0.20 -13.35 9.77
CA LEU A 198 -0.79 -12.34 8.89
C LEU A 198 -1.38 -12.99 7.62
N ALA A 199 -0.59 -13.78 6.90
CA ALA A 199 -1.03 -14.42 5.67
C ALA A 199 -2.25 -15.34 5.88
N ALA A 200 -2.28 -16.11 6.96
CA ALA A 200 -3.40 -16.99 7.31
C ALA A 200 -4.72 -16.22 7.54
N ARG A 201 -4.63 -15.03 8.14
CA ARG A 201 -5.80 -14.15 8.37
C ARG A 201 -6.31 -13.49 7.08
N MET A 202 -5.43 -13.23 6.11
CA MET A 202 -5.72 -12.30 5.02
C MET A 202 -5.83 -12.94 3.63
N SER A 203 -4.96 -13.91 3.31
CA SER A 203 -4.81 -14.46 1.96
C SER A 203 -4.81 -15.99 1.90
N GLY A 204 -4.63 -16.67 3.03
CA GLY A 204 -4.54 -18.12 3.14
C GLY A 204 -3.27 -18.74 2.56
N ASN A 205 -2.39 -17.93 1.94
CA ASN A 205 -1.16 -18.40 1.29
C ASN A 205 0.07 -17.87 2.04
N ALA A 206 0.55 -18.66 3.00
CA ALA A 206 1.73 -18.33 3.78
C ALA A 206 3.02 -18.37 2.93
N PRO A 207 3.91 -17.36 3.03
CA PRO A 207 5.22 -17.42 2.40
C PRO A 207 6.08 -18.51 3.04
N SER A 208 6.94 -19.13 2.24
CA SER A 208 7.91 -20.11 2.70
C SER A 208 9.13 -19.44 3.35
N ASP A 209 9.78 -20.16 4.28
CA ASP A 209 10.91 -19.63 5.04
C ASP A 209 12.08 -19.20 4.17
N ASP A 210 12.37 -19.89 3.06
CA ASP A 210 13.44 -19.49 2.13
C ASP A 210 13.18 -18.11 1.51
N LYS A 211 11.91 -17.75 1.30
CA LYS A 211 11.53 -16.45 0.74
C LYS A 211 11.52 -15.36 1.80
N LEU A 212 11.07 -15.69 3.02
CA LEU A 212 11.19 -14.80 4.16
C LEU A 212 12.65 -14.51 4.51
N GLN A 213 13.54 -15.50 4.37
CA GLN A 213 14.98 -15.31 4.60
C GLN A 213 15.58 -14.31 3.62
N VAL A 214 15.23 -14.36 2.33
CA VAL A 214 15.71 -13.37 1.34
C VAL A 214 15.29 -11.94 1.73
N ILE A 215 14.07 -11.78 2.26
CA ILE A 215 13.58 -10.47 2.74
C ILE A 215 14.32 -10.04 4.01
N ALA A 216 14.56 -10.96 4.94
CA ALA A 216 15.33 -10.71 6.17
C ALA A 216 16.77 -10.29 5.86
N ASP A 217 17.44 -10.98 4.94
CA ASP A 217 18.81 -10.67 4.50
C ASP A 217 18.86 -9.29 3.82
N PHE A 218 17.86 -8.97 3.00
CA PHE A 218 17.74 -7.65 2.38
C PHE A 218 17.54 -6.57 3.44
N TYR A 219 16.67 -6.80 4.43
CA TYR A 219 16.47 -5.87 5.54
C TYR A 219 17.79 -5.61 6.28
N PHE A 220 18.51 -6.66 6.66
CA PHE A 220 19.79 -6.54 7.37
C PHE A 220 20.80 -5.73 6.55
N LYS A 221 20.88 -5.99 5.24
CA LYS A 221 21.75 -5.26 4.32
C LYS A 221 21.48 -3.75 4.30
N ILE A 222 20.21 -3.33 4.42
CA ILE A 222 19.83 -1.91 4.36
C ILE A 222 19.92 -1.24 5.73
N TYR A 223 19.50 -1.92 6.80
CA TYR A 223 19.34 -1.30 8.13
C TYR A 223 20.42 -1.69 9.14
N GLY A 224 21.32 -2.62 8.79
CA GLY A 224 22.43 -3.06 9.64
C GLY A 224 22.03 -3.85 10.89
N ARG A 225 20.76 -4.26 10.99
CA ARG A 225 20.17 -4.92 12.17
C ARG A 225 19.14 -5.96 11.78
N VAL A 226 18.82 -6.87 12.70
CA VAL A 226 17.79 -7.90 12.47
C VAL A 226 16.40 -7.25 12.51
N GLY A 227 15.62 -7.43 11.45
CA GLY A 227 14.22 -6.94 11.37
C GLY A 227 13.18 -8.04 11.21
N LEU A 228 13.61 -9.17 10.68
CA LEU A 228 12.77 -10.34 10.45
C LEU A 228 13.61 -11.57 10.75
N THR A 229 13.09 -12.51 11.54
CA THR A 229 13.84 -13.67 12.01
C THR A 229 12.99 -14.94 12.03
N ARG A 230 13.64 -16.09 11.84
CA ARG A 230 12.99 -17.40 12.04
C ARG A 230 12.92 -17.78 13.51
N THR A 231 13.97 -17.50 14.28
CA THR A 231 14.15 -17.96 15.66
C THR A 231 13.80 -16.88 16.67
N ALA A 232 13.61 -17.30 17.91
CA ALA A 232 13.55 -16.37 19.04
C ALA A 232 14.82 -15.50 19.08
N VAL A 233 14.64 -14.28 19.58
CA VAL A 233 15.67 -13.26 19.69
C VAL A 233 15.69 -12.75 21.12
N GLU A 234 16.88 -12.41 21.61
CA GLU A 234 17.08 -11.80 22.91
C GLU A 234 17.73 -10.43 22.76
N TRP A 235 17.46 -9.55 23.74
CA TRP A 235 18.09 -8.25 23.80
C TRP A 235 19.51 -8.39 24.31
N ASP A 236 20.46 -7.93 23.52
CA ASP A 236 21.88 -7.89 23.88
C ASP A 236 22.24 -6.48 24.35
N GLU A 237 22.50 -6.33 25.64
CA GLU A 237 22.85 -5.04 26.27
C GLU A 237 24.20 -4.48 25.80
N ASP A 238 25.14 -5.33 25.38
CA ASP A 238 26.49 -4.92 25.00
C ASP A 238 26.49 -4.20 23.66
N VAL A 239 25.63 -4.64 22.73
CA VAL A 239 25.46 -3.99 21.41
C VAL A 239 24.17 -3.17 21.30
N ARG A 240 23.32 -3.19 22.33
CA ARG A 240 22.00 -2.55 22.37
C ARG A 240 21.14 -2.90 21.15
N ASP A 241 21.07 -4.19 20.84
CA ASP A 241 20.29 -4.70 19.71
C ASP A 241 19.81 -6.13 19.97
N TRP A 242 18.85 -6.59 19.17
CA TRP A 242 18.33 -7.94 19.23
C TRP A 242 19.21 -8.92 18.47
N LYS A 243 19.63 -10.00 19.13
CA LYS A 243 20.39 -11.10 18.51
C LYS A 243 19.57 -12.38 18.49
N PRO A 244 19.77 -13.27 17.50
CA PRO A 244 19.22 -14.62 17.55
C PRO A 244 19.66 -15.31 18.85
N VAL A 245 18.72 -15.97 19.53
CA VAL A 245 19.09 -16.89 20.61
C VAL A 245 19.80 -18.07 19.95
N ASP A 246 21.03 -18.34 20.35
CA ASP A 246 21.73 -19.55 19.92
C ASP A 246 20.87 -20.76 20.25
N ALA A 247 20.52 -21.56 19.25
CA ALA A 247 19.76 -22.78 19.49
C ALA A 247 20.59 -23.65 20.43
N ALA A 248 20.06 -23.96 21.62
CA ALA A 248 20.68 -24.91 22.53
C ALA A 248 21.00 -26.18 21.74
N GLU A 249 22.27 -26.59 21.74
CA GLU A 249 22.66 -27.85 21.12
C GLU A 249 21.79 -28.95 21.76
N PRO A 250 21.12 -29.78 20.95
CA PRO A 250 20.32 -30.87 21.50
C PRO A 250 21.23 -31.81 22.29
N GLU A 251 20.91 -31.99 23.58
CA GLU A 251 21.55 -32.98 24.48
C GLU A 251 21.44 -34.42 23.93
#